data_AF-A0A6J1S4L2-F1
#
_entry.id   AF-A0A6J1S4L2-F1
#
_cell.length_a   1.000
_cell.length_b   1.000
_cell.length_c   1.000
_cell.angle_alpha   90.00
_cell.angle_beta   90.00
_cell.angle_gamma   90.00
#
_symmetry.space_group_name_H-M   'P 1'
#
loop_
_entity.id
_entity.type
_entity.pdbx_description
1 polymer ?
#
loop_
_entity_poly.entity_id
_entity_poly.type
_entity_poly.pdbx_seq_one_letter_code
_entity_poly.pdbx_strand_id
1 'polypeptide(L)'
;MKVLIVLAACVVAAMAAIPSDMEIQAHWESFKATHAKTYANAVEEAYRAKVFKENAIRIAKHNDRFASGEVTFKVGYNQYADMHTHEVTEKLNGYRSGLKQASAFVHTASNVSWPWSKKVDWRSKGAVTPIKDQGQCGSCWSFSATGSLEGQLFLKNKNLVSLSEQNLVDCSWDFGNQGCNGGLMDSAFAYIKSNGGIDTEESYPYTAEDGGSCLYKAENNAGVNTGYKDVQSESESALRDAVEKVGPVSVAIDASNWSFQMYTSGIYYEPACSSYSLDHGVLAVGYGSEWPNKEFWIVKNSWGTSWGEEGYIKMARNKKNNCGIATEASYPLV
;
A
#
# COMPACT_ATOMS: atom_id res chain seq x y z
N MET A 1 9.59 59.62 35.03
CA MET A 1 9.38 58.17 35.22
C MET A 1 8.89 57.56 33.92
N LYS A 2 9.75 56.84 33.19
CA LYS A 2 9.33 55.94 32.11
C LYS A 2 10.09 54.64 32.34
N VAL A 3 9.41 53.63 32.84
CA VAL A 3 9.96 52.30 33.09
C VAL A 3 9.78 51.51 31.79
N LEU A 4 10.87 51.17 31.13
CA LEU A 4 10.92 50.23 30.03
C LEU A 4 10.99 48.82 30.62
N ILE A 5 9.90 48.07 30.51
CA ILE A 5 9.86 46.64 30.83
C ILE A 5 10.28 45.91 29.55
N VAL A 6 11.50 45.38 29.53
CA VAL A 6 11.96 44.44 28.49
C VAL A 6 11.46 43.05 28.89
N LEU A 7 10.42 42.57 28.21
CA LEU A 7 9.97 41.19 28.30
C LEU A 7 10.96 40.32 27.52
N ALA A 8 11.84 39.63 28.25
CA ALA A 8 12.65 38.56 27.69
C ALA A 8 11.73 37.35 27.40
N ALA A 9 11.39 37.15 26.13
CA ALA A 9 10.72 35.93 25.69
C ALA A 9 11.76 34.80 25.68
N CYS A 10 11.73 33.94 26.71
CA CYS A 10 12.44 32.67 26.69
C CYS A 10 11.80 31.76 25.64
N VAL A 11 12.35 31.74 24.44
CA VAL A 11 12.08 30.69 23.46
C VAL A 11 12.77 29.43 23.95
N VAL A 12 12.04 28.61 24.71
CA VAL A 12 12.46 27.25 25.01
C VAL A 12 12.30 26.46 23.72
N ALA A 13 13.38 26.30 22.97
CA ALA A 13 13.42 25.32 21.90
C ALA A 13 13.23 23.95 22.55
N ALA A 14 12.06 23.35 22.37
CA ALA A 14 11.83 21.96 22.75
C ALA A 14 12.78 21.10 21.92
N MET A 15 13.91 20.70 22.49
CA MET A 15 14.77 19.70 21.87
C MET A 15 14.00 18.38 21.85
N ALA A 16 13.97 17.74 20.67
CA ALA A 16 13.42 16.41 20.48
C ALA A 16 13.92 15.47 21.59
N ALA A 17 13.00 14.88 22.36
CA ALA A 17 13.36 13.96 23.42
C ALA A 17 13.77 12.63 22.78
N ILE A 18 15.07 12.46 22.54
CA ILE A 18 15.63 11.19 22.08
C ILE A 18 15.35 10.15 23.17
N PRO A 19 14.72 9.00 22.83
CA PRO A 19 14.46 7.95 23.81
C PRO A 19 15.75 7.48 24.45
N SER A 20 15.72 7.25 25.77
CA SER A 20 16.84 6.68 26.51
C SER A 20 17.09 5.23 26.10
N ASP A 21 18.32 4.74 26.32
CA ASP A 21 18.68 3.35 26.01
C ASP A 21 17.81 2.33 26.78
N MET A 22 17.37 2.69 27.99
CA MET A 22 16.47 1.85 28.79
C MET A 22 15.06 1.75 28.17
N GLU A 23 14.53 2.85 27.64
CA GLU A 23 13.24 2.85 26.93
C GLU A 23 13.32 2.07 25.62
N ILE A 24 14.42 2.23 24.87
CA ILE A 24 14.63 1.48 23.62
C ILE A 24 14.74 -0.01 23.90
N GLN A 25 15.45 -0.42 24.96
CA GLN A 25 15.53 -1.82 25.35
C GLN A 25 14.16 -2.39 25.74
N ALA A 26 13.35 -1.64 26.49
CA ALA A 26 11.99 -2.07 26.83
C ALA A 26 11.10 -2.22 25.58
N HIS A 27 11.19 -1.29 24.63
CA HIS A 27 10.48 -1.38 23.35
C HIS A 27 10.97 -2.56 22.50
N TRP A 28 12.27 -2.86 22.52
CA TRP A 28 12.84 -4.01 21.81
C TRP A 28 12.27 -5.34 22.30
N GLU A 29 12.23 -5.55 23.62
CA GLU A 29 11.65 -6.77 24.19
C GLU A 29 10.15 -6.89 23.89
N SER A 30 9.42 -5.78 23.99
CA SER A 30 8.00 -5.73 23.62
C SER A 30 7.77 -6.03 22.13
N PHE A 31 8.61 -5.47 21.26
CA PHE A 31 8.58 -5.69 19.81
C PHE A 31 8.80 -7.17 19.48
N LYS A 32 9.83 -7.80 20.06
CA LYS A 32 10.10 -9.22 19.84
C LYS A 32 8.91 -10.09 20.26
N ALA A 33 8.34 -9.82 21.43
CA ALA A 33 7.18 -10.55 21.93
C ALA A 33 5.93 -10.35 21.05
N THR A 34 5.63 -9.11 20.67
CA THR A 34 4.44 -8.73 19.88
C THR A 34 4.47 -9.36 18.49
N HIS A 35 5.64 -9.41 17.85
CA HIS A 35 5.80 -9.92 16.48
C HIS A 35 6.42 -11.32 16.41
N ALA A 36 6.45 -12.03 17.55
CA ALA A 36 7.01 -13.38 17.68
C ALA A 36 8.40 -13.52 17.02
N LYS A 37 9.27 -12.52 17.19
CA LYS A 37 10.57 -12.49 16.53
C LYS A 37 11.51 -13.51 17.14
N THR A 38 12.13 -14.30 16.27
CA THR A 38 13.20 -15.23 16.58
C THR A 38 14.37 -14.98 15.66
N TYR A 39 15.59 -15.04 16.20
CA TYR A 39 16.82 -14.80 15.44
C TYR A 39 17.69 -16.05 15.41
N ALA A 40 18.42 -16.25 14.32
CA ALA A 40 19.20 -17.48 14.10
C ALA A 40 20.30 -17.68 15.15
N ASN A 41 20.86 -16.58 15.68
CA ASN A 41 21.89 -16.58 16.71
C ASN A 41 21.99 -15.18 17.36
N ALA A 42 22.79 -15.08 18.42
CA ALA A 42 22.99 -13.84 19.16
C ALA A 42 23.64 -12.71 18.33
N VAL A 43 24.40 -13.03 17.28
CA VAL A 43 25.00 -12.02 16.40
C VAL A 43 23.92 -11.36 15.54
N GLU A 44 23.03 -12.15 14.97
CA GLU A 44 21.87 -11.65 14.22
C GLU A 44 20.94 -10.84 15.13
N GLU A 45 20.65 -11.33 16.34
CA GLU A 45 19.82 -10.58 17.30
C GLU A 45 20.45 -9.23 17.66
N ALA A 46 21.76 -9.18 17.91
CA ALA A 46 22.46 -7.93 18.22
C ALA A 46 22.44 -6.96 17.04
N TYR A 47 22.56 -7.46 15.80
CA TYR A 47 22.42 -6.65 14.60
C TYR A 47 21.00 -6.08 14.48
N ARG A 48 19.97 -6.91 14.62
CA ARG A 48 18.55 -6.52 14.55
C ARG A 48 18.16 -5.54 15.64
N ALA A 49 18.65 -5.72 16.86
CA ALA A 49 18.48 -4.78 17.96
C ALA A 49 19.11 -3.40 17.65
N LYS A 50 20.27 -3.38 16.97
CA LYS A 50 20.89 -2.13 16.52
C LYS A 50 20.03 -1.41 15.47
N VAL A 51 19.54 -2.13 14.45
CA VAL A 51 18.65 -1.58 13.43
C VAL A 51 17.35 -1.05 14.06
N PHE A 52 16.78 -1.81 15.00
CA PHE A 52 15.60 -1.39 15.77
C PHE A 52 15.86 -0.10 16.54
N LYS A 53 17.00 0.02 17.22
CA LYS A 53 17.41 1.26 17.92
C LYS A 53 17.52 2.45 16.98
N GLU A 54 18.11 2.27 15.80
CA GLU A 54 18.19 3.33 14.78
C GLU A 54 16.80 3.77 14.32
N ASN A 55 15.90 2.81 14.06
CA ASN A 55 14.51 3.09 13.69
C ASN A 55 13.72 3.76 14.82
N ALA A 56 13.91 3.34 16.08
CA ALA A 56 13.28 3.94 17.26
C ALA A 56 13.60 5.44 17.39
N ILE A 57 14.88 5.79 17.21
CA ILE A 57 15.32 7.19 17.25
C ILE A 57 14.70 7.99 16.09
N ARG A 58 14.61 7.42 14.89
CA ARG A 58 13.97 8.08 13.74
C ARG A 58 12.46 8.25 13.94
N ILE A 59 11.78 7.26 14.51
CA ILE A 59 10.36 7.31 14.86
C ILE A 59 10.09 8.45 15.83
N ALA A 60 10.87 8.57 16.90
CA ALA A 60 10.73 9.64 17.88
C ALA A 60 10.86 11.03 17.22
N LYS A 61 11.94 11.24 16.43
CA LYS A 61 12.15 12.50 15.70
C LYS A 61 11.02 12.84 14.73
N HIS A 62 10.51 11.85 14.00
CA HIS A 62 9.38 12.06 13.09
C HIS A 62 8.11 12.44 13.84
N ASN A 63 7.83 11.75 14.95
CA ASN A 63 6.61 11.98 15.73
C ASN A 63 6.65 13.29 16.52
N ASP A 64 7.83 13.82 16.84
CA ASP A 64 8.00 15.20 17.35
C ASP A 64 7.57 16.22 16.30
N ARG A 65 7.97 16.02 15.03
CA ARG A 65 7.53 16.86 13.89
C ARG A 65 6.03 16.74 13.64
N PHE A 66 5.45 15.56 13.87
CA PHE A 66 4.00 15.40 13.81
C PHE A 66 3.32 16.18 14.93
N ALA A 67 3.84 16.11 16.16
CA ALA A 67 3.31 16.84 17.31
C ALA A 67 3.41 18.37 17.16
N SER A 68 4.44 18.87 16.47
CA SER A 68 4.58 20.29 16.10
C SER A 68 3.74 20.71 14.88
N GLY A 69 3.08 19.76 14.20
CA GLY A 69 2.26 20.02 13.01
C GLY A 69 3.04 20.21 11.71
N GLU A 70 4.35 19.91 11.69
CA GLU A 70 5.20 19.98 10.49
C GLU A 70 4.92 18.87 9.48
N VAL A 71 4.47 17.70 9.94
CA VAL A 71 4.05 16.57 9.10
C VAL A 71 2.64 16.11 9.46
N THR A 72 1.98 15.38 8.55
CA THR A 72 0.55 15.06 8.64
C THR A 72 0.23 13.63 9.04
N PHE A 73 1.24 12.82 9.34
CA PHE A 73 1.09 11.41 9.71
C PHE A 73 2.06 11.03 10.84
N LYS A 74 1.76 9.92 11.50
CA LYS A 74 2.65 9.29 12.49
C LYS A 74 3.29 8.04 11.89
N VAL A 75 4.47 7.75 12.40
CA VAL A 75 5.17 6.49 12.20
C VAL A 75 5.29 5.75 13.53
N GLY A 76 5.56 4.45 13.49
CA GLY A 76 5.59 3.62 14.68
C GLY A 76 6.23 2.26 14.45
N TYR A 77 6.39 1.51 15.54
CA TYR A 77 6.88 0.15 15.48
C TYR A 77 5.82 -0.74 14.84
N ASN A 78 6.20 -1.43 13.76
CA ASN A 78 5.44 -2.52 13.16
C ASN A 78 6.39 -3.71 12.96
N GLN A 79 5.93 -4.79 12.33
CA GLN A 79 6.71 -6.02 12.13
C GLN A 79 8.05 -5.85 11.39
N TYR A 80 8.28 -4.70 10.75
CA TYR A 80 9.50 -4.38 10.02
C TYR A 80 10.44 -3.43 10.79
N ALA A 81 10.17 -3.17 12.08
CA ALA A 81 10.95 -2.21 12.86
C ALA A 81 12.42 -2.59 13.06
N ASP A 82 12.78 -3.86 12.90
CA ASP A 82 14.14 -4.41 12.99
C ASP A 82 14.83 -4.58 11.63
N MET A 83 14.26 -4.00 10.57
CA MET A 83 14.79 -4.07 9.21
C MET A 83 15.10 -2.68 8.66
N HIS A 84 16.16 -2.58 7.86
CA HIS A 84 16.40 -1.43 7.02
C HIS A 84 15.41 -1.42 5.86
N THR A 85 15.16 -0.22 5.32
CA THR A 85 14.15 -0.04 4.26
C THR A 85 14.46 -0.85 3.01
N HIS A 86 15.73 -0.94 2.60
CA HIS A 86 16.10 -1.76 1.44
C HIS A 86 15.79 -3.25 1.65
N GLU A 87 15.96 -3.80 2.87
CA GLU A 87 15.65 -5.20 3.15
C GLU A 87 14.14 -5.50 3.03
N VAL A 88 13.30 -4.50 3.31
CA VAL A 88 11.84 -4.60 3.18
C VAL A 88 11.45 -4.45 1.71
N THR A 89 11.91 -3.39 1.06
CA THR A 89 11.49 -3.05 -0.30
C THR A 89 11.99 -4.08 -1.31
N GLU A 90 13.21 -4.62 -1.14
CA GLU A 90 13.73 -5.67 -2.04
C GLU A 90 12.87 -6.94 -2.03
N LYS A 91 12.22 -7.25 -0.91
CA LYS A 91 11.39 -8.45 -0.75
C LYS A 91 9.91 -8.21 -1.03
N LEU A 92 9.39 -7.02 -0.71
CA LEU A 92 7.95 -6.74 -0.74
C LEU A 92 7.51 -5.90 -1.94
N ASN A 93 8.41 -5.09 -2.51
CA ASN A 93 8.09 -4.18 -3.62
C ASN A 93 8.35 -4.91 -4.94
N GLY A 94 7.33 -5.65 -5.38
CA GLY A 94 7.39 -6.50 -6.57
C GLY A 94 6.76 -5.88 -7.82
N TYR A 95 6.38 -4.61 -7.81
CA TYR A 95 5.81 -4.00 -9.00
C TYR A 95 6.89 -3.77 -10.06
N ARG A 96 6.59 -4.10 -11.32
CA ARG A 96 7.53 -4.00 -12.45
C ARG A 96 6.99 -3.07 -13.54
N SER A 97 7.28 -1.77 -13.43
CA SER A 97 6.91 -0.74 -14.42
C SER A 97 7.40 -1.05 -15.85
N GLY A 98 8.55 -1.72 -15.98
CA GLY A 98 9.11 -2.10 -17.29
C GLY A 98 8.25 -3.06 -18.12
N LEU A 99 7.26 -3.73 -17.50
CA LEU A 99 6.29 -4.57 -18.21
C LEU A 99 5.13 -3.76 -18.80
N LYS A 100 4.96 -2.49 -18.39
CA LYS A 100 3.83 -1.66 -18.81
C LYS A 100 3.89 -1.39 -20.30
N GLN A 101 2.76 -1.62 -20.96
CA GLN A 101 2.56 -1.28 -22.36
C GLN A 101 1.53 -0.17 -22.48
N ALA A 102 1.61 0.61 -23.57
CA ALA A 102 0.62 1.63 -23.84
C ALA A 102 -0.76 1.00 -24.09
N SER A 103 -1.78 1.45 -23.36
CA SER A 103 -3.16 0.99 -23.54
C SER A 103 -3.90 1.85 -24.56
N ALA A 104 -4.66 1.18 -25.44
CA ALA A 104 -5.62 1.84 -26.32
C ALA A 104 -6.91 2.26 -25.59
N PHE A 105 -7.16 1.74 -24.38
CA PHE A 105 -8.39 1.95 -23.62
C PHE A 105 -8.09 2.68 -22.31
N VAL A 106 -8.21 4.00 -22.36
CA VAL A 106 -7.92 4.90 -21.24
C VAL A 106 -9.22 5.49 -20.67
N HIS A 107 -9.42 5.35 -19.36
CA HIS A 107 -10.43 6.03 -18.58
C HIS A 107 -9.94 7.45 -18.26
N THR A 108 -10.66 8.44 -18.77
CA THR A 108 -10.41 9.85 -18.51
C THR A 108 -11.45 10.41 -17.55
N ALA A 109 -11.11 11.51 -16.88
CA ALA A 109 -12.06 12.21 -16.03
C ALA A 109 -13.27 12.68 -16.86
N SER A 110 -14.47 12.51 -16.31
CA SER A 110 -15.70 12.97 -16.98
C SER A 110 -15.75 14.50 -17.04
N ASN A 111 -16.09 15.03 -18.22
CA ASN A 111 -16.18 16.48 -18.49
C ASN A 111 -17.41 17.19 -17.87
N VAL A 112 -18.27 16.45 -17.16
CA VAL A 112 -19.56 16.98 -16.66
C VAL A 112 -19.42 17.39 -15.19
N SER A 113 -20.22 18.37 -14.75
CA SER A 113 -20.44 18.70 -13.34
C SER A 113 -21.10 17.52 -12.61
N TRP A 114 -20.33 16.45 -12.39
CA TRP A 114 -20.75 15.31 -11.61
C TRP A 114 -20.86 15.74 -10.14
N PRO A 115 -21.94 15.38 -9.42
CA PRO A 115 -22.06 15.67 -7.99
C PRO A 115 -21.14 14.74 -7.19
N TRP A 116 -19.83 14.99 -7.29
CA TRP A 116 -18.77 14.20 -6.65
C TRP A 116 -19.06 13.99 -5.17
N SER A 117 -19.07 12.73 -4.74
CA SER A 117 -19.18 12.39 -3.33
C SER A 117 -18.00 12.98 -2.57
N LYS A 118 -18.25 13.58 -1.39
CA LYS A 118 -17.17 14.10 -0.53
C LYS A 118 -16.25 12.99 0.01
N LYS A 119 -16.81 11.78 0.16
CA LYS A 119 -16.11 10.59 0.62
C LYS A 119 -16.68 9.37 -0.10
N VAL A 120 -15.78 8.49 -0.55
CA VAL A 120 -16.10 7.14 -1.01
C VAL A 120 -15.27 6.18 -0.18
N ASP A 121 -15.89 5.11 0.30
CA ASP A 121 -15.22 4.03 1.02
C ASP A 121 -15.88 2.71 0.61
N TRP A 122 -15.19 1.92 -0.21
CA TRP A 122 -15.73 0.66 -0.72
C TRP A 122 -15.77 -0.44 0.34
N ARG A 123 -15.05 -0.29 1.45
CA ARG A 123 -15.08 -1.22 2.59
C ARG A 123 -16.46 -1.25 3.22
N SER A 124 -17.03 -0.07 3.50
CA SER A 124 -18.38 0.04 4.07
C SER A 124 -19.49 -0.37 3.10
N LYS A 125 -19.18 -0.50 1.81
CA LYS A 125 -20.08 -0.99 0.77
C LYS A 125 -19.95 -2.50 0.51
N GLY A 126 -19.04 -3.20 1.20
CA GLY A 126 -18.83 -4.64 1.07
C GLY A 126 -18.01 -5.07 -0.15
N ALA A 127 -17.35 -4.14 -0.86
CA ALA A 127 -16.61 -4.44 -2.09
C ALA A 127 -15.10 -4.66 -1.87
N VAL A 128 -14.68 -4.94 -0.63
CA VAL A 128 -13.27 -5.09 -0.25
C VAL A 128 -13.13 -6.25 0.72
N THR A 129 -12.34 -7.26 0.36
CA THR A 129 -11.99 -8.41 1.21
C THR A 129 -11.11 -7.98 2.40
N PRO A 130 -10.93 -8.82 3.43
CA PRO A 130 -9.96 -8.56 4.50
C PRO A 130 -8.55 -8.25 3.99
N ILE A 131 -7.75 -7.59 4.81
CA ILE A 131 -6.30 -7.43 4.55
C ILE A 131 -5.65 -8.81 4.49
N LYS A 132 -4.73 -8.98 3.55
CA LYS A 132 -3.88 -10.15 3.42
C LYS A 132 -2.42 -9.78 3.69
N ASP A 133 -1.54 -10.77 3.78
CA ASP A 133 -0.10 -10.58 3.97
C ASP A 133 0.68 -11.35 2.89
N GLN A 134 1.43 -10.62 2.08
CA GLN A 134 2.22 -11.19 0.99
C GLN A 134 3.48 -11.92 1.48
N GLY A 135 3.85 -11.79 2.76
CA GLY A 135 5.06 -12.43 3.30
C GLY A 135 6.32 -11.98 2.56
N GLN A 136 7.36 -12.81 2.53
CA GLN A 136 8.66 -12.46 1.91
C GLN A 136 8.71 -12.73 0.39
N CYS A 137 7.68 -12.28 -0.33
CA CYS A 137 7.52 -12.48 -1.76
C CYS A 137 7.11 -11.17 -2.44
N GLY A 138 7.76 -10.82 -3.56
CA GLY A 138 7.48 -9.63 -4.36
C GLY A 138 6.21 -9.79 -5.21
N SER A 139 5.10 -10.15 -4.59
CA SER A 139 3.83 -10.47 -5.24
C SER A 139 2.77 -9.38 -5.08
N CYS A 140 3.11 -8.18 -4.59
CA CYS A 140 2.17 -7.08 -4.40
C CYS A 140 1.26 -6.79 -5.62
N TRP A 141 1.79 -6.99 -6.83
CA TRP A 141 1.06 -6.87 -8.09
C TRP A 141 -0.12 -7.85 -8.18
N SER A 142 0.03 -9.07 -7.65
CA SER A 142 -1.03 -10.08 -7.61
C SER A 142 -2.14 -9.67 -6.66
N PHE A 143 -1.79 -9.22 -5.44
CA PHE A 143 -2.74 -8.71 -4.44
C PHE A 143 -3.49 -7.46 -4.90
N SER A 144 -2.80 -6.57 -5.61
CA SER A 144 -3.44 -5.39 -6.21
C SER A 144 -4.44 -5.79 -7.29
N ALA A 145 -4.09 -6.76 -8.15
CA ALA A 145 -4.96 -7.25 -9.21
C ALA A 145 -6.17 -8.01 -8.67
N THR A 146 -5.98 -8.99 -7.78
CA THR A 146 -7.07 -9.74 -7.14
C THR A 146 -8.00 -8.79 -6.41
N GLY A 147 -7.48 -7.87 -5.59
CA GLY A 147 -8.30 -6.92 -4.85
C GLY A 147 -9.18 -6.01 -5.73
N SER A 148 -8.72 -5.62 -6.92
CA SER A 148 -9.54 -4.85 -7.85
C SER A 148 -10.61 -5.73 -8.51
N LEU A 149 -10.26 -6.96 -8.91
CA LEU A 149 -11.21 -7.91 -9.50
C LEU A 149 -12.28 -8.37 -8.51
N GLU A 150 -11.92 -8.64 -7.25
CA GLU A 150 -12.83 -8.93 -6.15
C GLU A 150 -13.90 -7.84 -6.01
N GLY A 151 -13.47 -6.57 -6.03
CA GLY A 151 -14.37 -5.42 -5.98
C GLY A 151 -15.32 -5.38 -7.18
N GLN A 152 -14.82 -5.60 -8.40
CA GLN A 152 -15.65 -5.63 -9.61
C GLN A 152 -16.67 -6.78 -9.59
N LEU A 153 -16.25 -7.98 -9.22
CA LEU A 153 -17.12 -9.15 -9.11
C LEU A 153 -18.20 -8.94 -8.05
N PHE A 154 -17.87 -8.35 -6.90
CA PHE A 154 -18.86 -7.98 -5.89
C PHE A 154 -19.87 -6.97 -6.44
N LEU A 155 -19.43 -5.96 -7.18
CA LEU A 155 -20.34 -4.96 -7.73
C LEU A 155 -21.32 -5.55 -8.74
N LYS A 156 -20.86 -6.53 -9.54
CA LYS A 156 -21.69 -7.26 -10.51
C LYS A 156 -22.62 -8.28 -9.86
N ASN A 157 -22.09 -9.12 -8.97
CA ASN A 157 -22.75 -10.34 -8.50
C ASN A 157 -23.33 -10.21 -7.08
N LYS A 158 -22.95 -9.17 -6.33
CA LYS A 158 -23.27 -8.95 -4.90
C LYS A 158 -22.76 -10.04 -3.97
N ASN A 159 -21.79 -10.83 -4.42
CA ASN A 159 -21.10 -11.84 -3.63
C ASN A 159 -19.61 -11.51 -3.59
N LEU A 160 -19.06 -11.32 -2.39
CA LEU A 160 -17.65 -11.00 -2.20
C LEU A 160 -16.90 -12.31 -1.97
N VAL A 161 -16.02 -12.68 -2.89
CA VAL A 161 -15.21 -13.90 -2.84
C VAL A 161 -13.75 -13.49 -2.83
N SER A 162 -12.96 -14.09 -1.94
CA SER A 162 -11.50 -13.91 -1.93
C SER A 162 -10.87 -14.72 -3.07
N LEU A 163 -10.15 -14.05 -3.96
CA LEU A 163 -9.48 -14.67 -5.11
C LEU A 163 -8.06 -15.09 -4.76
N SER A 164 -7.53 -16.08 -5.49
CA SER A 164 -6.19 -16.62 -5.26
C SER A 164 -5.09 -15.74 -5.86
N GLU A 165 -4.27 -15.13 -5.01
CA GLU A 165 -3.02 -14.51 -5.48
C GLU A 165 -2.02 -15.55 -6.01
N GLN A 166 -1.97 -16.73 -5.38
CA GLN A 166 -1.05 -17.79 -5.76
C GLN A 166 -1.26 -18.27 -7.19
N ASN A 167 -2.53 -18.35 -7.62
CA ASN A 167 -2.86 -18.65 -9.00
C ASN A 167 -2.17 -17.66 -9.96
N LEU A 168 -2.13 -16.37 -9.64
CA LEU A 168 -1.44 -15.40 -10.48
C LEU A 168 0.07 -15.58 -10.41
N VAL A 169 0.63 -15.74 -9.21
CA VAL A 169 2.07 -15.96 -8.97
C VAL A 169 2.58 -17.14 -9.80
N ASP A 170 1.84 -18.25 -9.85
CA ASP A 170 2.29 -19.49 -10.49
C ASP A 170 1.94 -19.58 -11.98
N CYS A 171 0.88 -18.90 -12.44
CA CYS A 171 0.32 -19.15 -13.78
C CYS A 171 0.50 -18.01 -14.80
N SER A 172 0.79 -16.79 -14.36
CA SER A 172 0.82 -15.62 -15.27
C SER A 172 2.19 -15.33 -15.91
N TRP A 173 3.11 -16.30 -15.88
CA TRP A 173 4.48 -16.15 -16.37
C TRP A 173 4.57 -15.80 -17.87
N ASP A 174 3.76 -16.46 -18.70
CA ASP A 174 3.70 -16.20 -20.15
C ASP A 174 3.16 -14.80 -20.49
N PHE A 175 2.62 -14.07 -19.51
CA PHE A 175 2.14 -12.69 -19.63
C PHE A 175 3.16 -11.66 -19.11
N GLY A 176 4.37 -12.11 -18.77
CA GLY A 176 5.50 -11.27 -18.37
C GLY A 176 5.74 -11.16 -16.86
N ASN A 177 4.81 -11.63 -16.03
CA ASN A 177 5.01 -11.69 -14.58
C ASN A 177 6.06 -12.75 -14.22
N GLN A 178 6.70 -12.60 -13.07
CA GLN A 178 7.83 -13.43 -12.63
C GLN A 178 7.63 -13.92 -11.19
N GLY A 179 6.38 -14.23 -10.83
CA GLY A 179 6.02 -14.71 -9.49
C GLY A 179 6.48 -13.74 -8.38
N CYS A 180 7.24 -14.27 -7.43
CA CYS A 180 7.84 -13.50 -6.34
C CYS A 180 8.94 -12.53 -6.78
N ASN A 181 9.45 -12.64 -8.00
CA ASN A 181 10.39 -11.66 -8.57
C ASN A 181 9.66 -10.47 -9.21
N GLY A 182 8.34 -10.39 -9.09
CA GLY A 182 7.56 -9.23 -9.45
C GLY A 182 6.76 -9.34 -10.73
N GLY A 183 5.91 -8.35 -10.97
CA GLY A 183 4.93 -8.36 -12.04
C GLY A 183 4.13 -7.07 -12.14
N LEU A 184 3.08 -7.13 -12.96
CA LEU A 184 2.22 -6.03 -13.33
C LEU A 184 0.75 -6.47 -13.26
N MET A 185 -0.10 -5.61 -12.70
CA MET A 185 -1.54 -5.88 -12.56
C MET A 185 -2.22 -6.11 -13.91
N ASP A 186 -1.85 -5.35 -14.95
CA ASP A 186 -2.37 -5.51 -16.31
C ASP A 186 -2.07 -6.89 -16.90
N SER A 187 -0.83 -7.38 -16.72
CA SER A 187 -0.43 -8.74 -17.13
C SER A 187 -1.26 -9.79 -16.40
N ALA A 188 -1.54 -9.58 -15.11
CA ALA A 188 -2.44 -10.45 -14.36
C ALA A 188 -3.86 -10.43 -14.93
N PHE A 189 -4.42 -9.25 -15.23
CA PHE A 189 -5.74 -9.14 -15.86
C PHE A 189 -5.79 -9.81 -17.24
N ALA A 190 -4.74 -9.64 -18.05
CA ALA A 190 -4.62 -10.29 -19.36
C ALA A 190 -4.57 -11.83 -19.23
N TYR A 191 -3.83 -12.35 -18.26
CA TYR A 191 -3.81 -13.77 -17.92
C TYR A 191 -5.22 -14.27 -17.55
N ILE A 192 -5.91 -13.65 -16.58
CA ILE A 192 -7.23 -14.11 -16.13
C ILE A 192 -8.22 -14.18 -17.29
N LYS A 193 -8.17 -13.18 -18.19
CA LYS A 193 -8.98 -13.16 -19.40
C LYS A 193 -8.66 -14.35 -20.32
N SER A 194 -7.38 -14.59 -20.59
CA SER A 194 -6.95 -15.67 -21.48
C SER A 194 -7.19 -17.05 -20.89
N ASN A 195 -7.02 -17.19 -19.57
CA ASN A 195 -7.23 -18.43 -18.82
C ASN A 195 -8.73 -18.78 -18.68
N GLY A 196 -9.60 -17.78 -18.84
CA GLY A 196 -11.06 -17.94 -18.69
C GLY A 196 -11.52 -17.96 -17.24
N GLY A 197 -10.68 -17.56 -16.29
CA GLY A 197 -11.01 -17.62 -14.87
C GLY A 197 -9.81 -17.44 -13.95
N ILE A 198 -10.11 -17.38 -12.65
CA ILE A 198 -9.17 -17.39 -11.53
C ILE A 198 -9.78 -18.15 -10.36
N ASP A 199 -8.97 -18.92 -9.63
CA ASP A 199 -9.42 -19.72 -8.50
C ASP A 199 -9.73 -18.87 -7.24
N THR A 200 -10.49 -19.43 -6.30
CA THR A 200 -10.64 -18.84 -4.96
C THR A 200 -9.36 -18.99 -4.14
N GLU A 201 -9.15 -18.09 -3.19
CA GLU A 201 -8.09 -18.22 -2.17
C GLU A 201 -8.21 -19.53 -1.38
N GLU A 202 -9.43 -20.00 -1.13
CA GLU A 202 -9.67 -21.25 -0.39
C GLU A 202 -9.18 -22.50 -1.16
N SER A 203 -9.37 -22.51 -2.48
CA SER A 203 -9.03 -23.65 -3.33
C SER A 203 -7.57 -23.66 -3.79
N TYR A 204 -6.95 -22.47 -3.85
CA TYR A 204 -5.55 -22.28 -4.19
C TYR A 204 -4.91 -21.25 -3.26
N PRO A 205 -4.56 -21.66 -2.01
CA PRO A 205 -4.07 -20.75 -0.98
C PRO A 205 -2.70 -20.15 -1.29
N TYR A 206 -2.49 -18.92 -0.80
CA TYR A 206 -1.22 -18.22 -0.90
C TYR A 206 -0.11 -18.85 -0.04
N THR A 207 1.05 -19.11 -0.65
CA THR A 207 2.20 -19.76 0.01
C THR A 207 3.41 -18.84 0.18
N ALA A 208 3.38 -17.62 -0.38
CA ALA A 208 4.49 -16.66 -0.37
C ALA A 208 5.79 -17.19 -1.00
N GLU A 209 5.67 -18.08 -1.96
CA GLU A 209 6.76 -18.63 -2.76
C GLU A 209 6.26 -18.98 -4.17
N ASP A 210 7.19 -19.15 -5.11
CA ASP A 210 6.85 -19.65 -6.45
C ASP A 210 6.54 -21.15 -6.35
N GLY A 211 5.31 -21.56 -6.67
CA GLY A 211 4.82 -22.93 -6.50
C GLY A 211 5.40 -23.96 -7.48
N GLY A 212 6.34 -23.55 -8.35
CA GLY A 212 7.04 -24.38 -9.32
C GLY A 212 6.19 -24.89 -10.50
N SER A 213 4.85 -24.86 -10.39
CA SER A 213 3.91 -25.18 -11.47
C SER A 213 2.57 -24.49 -11.25
N CYS A 214 1.86 -24.17 -12.33
CA CYS A 214 0.50 -23.62 -12.28
C CYS A 214 -0.52 -24.72 -11.92
N LEU A 215 -1.28 -24.53 -10.83
CA LEU A 215 -2.27 -25.50 -10.33
C LEU A 215 -3.73 -25.08 -10.54
N TYR A 216 -4.00 -24.10 -11.41
CA TYR A 216 -5.36 -23.63 -11.69
C TYR A 216 -6.32 -24.76 -12.07
N LYS A 217 -7.54 -24.75 -11.54
CA LYS A 217 -8.59 -25.70 -11.91
C LYS A 217 -9.90 -25.00 -12.25
N ALA A 218 -10.40 -25.22 -13.47
CA ALA A 218 -11.65 -24.60 -13.94
C ALA A 218 -12.88 -24.86 -13.03
N GLU A 219 -12.89 -25.97 -12.30
CA GLU A 219 -13.94 -26.29 -11.31
C GLU A 219 -13.97 -25.35 -10.10
N ASN A 220 -12.86 -24.66 -9.81
CA ASN A 220 -12.69 -23.72 -8.71
C ASN A 220 -12.80 -22.25 -9.15
N ASN A 221 -13.15 -21.99 -10.41
CA ASN A 221 -13.23 -20.66 -10.98
C ASN A 221 -14.20 -19.76 -10.21
N ALA A 222 -13.67 -18.67 -9.66
CA ALA A 222 -14.36 -17.73 -8.80
C ALA A 222 -14.71 -16.41 -9.51
N GLY A 223 -14.23 -16.21 -10.73
CA GLY A 223 -14.39 -14.93 -11.42
C GLY A 223 -13.75 -14.92 -12.79
N VAL A 224 -14.38 -14.21 -13.72
CA VAL A 224 -13.88 -14.02 -15.08
C VAL A 224 -13.50 -12.57 -15.31
N ASN A 225 -12.48 -12.35 -16.13
CA ASN A 225 -12.08 -11.04 -16.61
C ASN A 225 -12.29 -10.94 -18.12
N THR A 226 -12.87 -9.84 -18.60
CA THR A 226 -13.13 -9.59 -20.03
C THR A 226 -12.11 -8.62 -20.64
N GLY A 227 -11.32 -7.96 -19.81
CA GLY A 227 -10.28 -7.00 -20.20
C GLY A 227 -9.90 -6.10 -19.04
N TYR A 228 -9.17 -5.03 -19.30
CA TYR A 228 -8.88 -4.01 -18.30
C TYR A 228 -8.88 -2.63 -18.97
N LYS A 229 -9.00 -1.59 -18.15
CA LYS A 229 -8.81 -0.20 -18.58
C LYS A 229 -7.75 0.45 -17.72
N ASP A 230 -6.90 1.21 -18.38
CA ASP A 230 -5.98 2.11 -17.70
C ASP A 230 -6.68 3.39 -17.34
N VAL A 231 -6.33 3.97 -16.21
CA VAL A 231 -6.70 5.34 -15.86
C VAL A 231 -5.67 6.27 -16.48
N GLN A 232 -6.12 7.44 -16.95
CA GLN A 232 -5.25 8.46 -17.49
C GLN A 232 -4.09 8.77 -16.53
N SER A 233 -2.87 8.53 -17.01
CA SER A 233 -1.66 8.70 -16.20
C SER A 233 -1.55 10.11 -15.62
N GLU A 234 -1.09 10.19 -14.38
CA GLU A 234 -0.89 11.39 -13.56
C GLU A 234 -2.17 12.17 -13.22
N SER A 235 -3.34 11.69 -13.66
CA SER A 235 -4.61 12.37 -13.47
C SER A 235 -5.33 11.87 -12.22
N GLU A 236 -5.08 12.54 -11.09
CA GLU A 236 -5.81 12.26 -9.84
C GLU A 236 -7.33 12.46 -9.98
N SER A 237 -7.77 13.30 -10.92
CA SER A 237 -9.20 13.48 -11.23
C SER A 237 -9.78 12.27 -11.98
N ALA A 238 -9.04 11.67 -12.90
CA ALA A 238 -9.45 10.44 -13.59
C ALA A 238 -9.44 9.24 -12.64
N LEU A 239 -8.45 9.16 -11.73
CA LEU A 239 -8.44 8.14 -10.68
C LEU A 239 -9.64 8.29 -9.75
N ARG A 240 -10.01 9.52 -9.38
CA ARG A 240 -11.20 9.75 -8.53
C ARG A 240 -12.48 9.33 -9.26
N ASP A 241 -12.58 9.62 -10.55
CA ASP A 241 -13.69 9.19 -11.41
C ASP A 241 -13.83 7.67 -11.41
N ALA A 242 -12.74 6.95 -11.70
CA ALA A 242 -12.71 5.49 -11.68
C ALA A 242 -13.09 4.93 -10.30
N VAL A 243 -12.51 5.46 -9.22
CA VAL A 243 -12.80 4.99 -7.85
C VAL A 243 -14.26 5.23 -7.48
N GLU A 244 -14.86 6.37 -7.83
CA GLU A 244 -16.27 6.63 -7.48
C GLU A 244 -17.25 5.83 -8.33
N LYS A 245 -17.03 5.75 -9.65
CA LYS A 245 -18.02 5.20 -10.59
C LYS A 245 -17.83 3.72 -10.90
N VAL A 246 -16.61 3.20 -10.79
CA VAL A 246 -16.27 1.83 -11.20
C VAL A 246 -16.07 0.93 -9.99
N GLY A 247 -15.31 1.35 -8.98
CA GLY A 247 -15.01 0.49 -7.82
C GLY A 247 -13.57 0.65 -7.33
N PRO A 248 -13.07 -0.30 -6.52
CA PRO A 248 -11.65 -0.35 -6.17
C PRO A 248 -10.73 -0.45 -7.41
N VAL A 249 -9.66 0.33 -7.43
CA VAL A 249 -8.73 0.48 -8.58
C VAL A 249 -7.32 0.05 -8.16
N SER A 250 -6.68 -0.82 -8.93
CA SER A 250 -5.27 -1.17 -8.75
C SER A 250 -4.40 0.04 -9.07
N VAL A 251 -3.45 0.37 -8.21
CA VAL A 251 -2.52 1.49 -8.41
C VAL A 251 -1.10 1.08 -8.05
N ALA A 252 -0.12 1.61 -8.74
CA ALA A 252 1.29 1.54 -8.33
C ALA A 252 1.70 2.83 -7.61
N ILE A 253 2.59 2.69 -6.63
CA ILE A 253 3.14 3.80 -5.85
C ILE A 253 4.66 3.63 -5.66
N ASP A 254 5.32 4.72 -5.28
CA ASP A 254 6.64 4.69 -4.64
C ASP A 254 6.47 4.40 -3.13
N ALA A 255 6.85 3.20 -2.72
CA ALA A 255 6.89 2.74 -1.34
C ALA A 255 8.33 2.56 -0.83
N SER A 256 9.33 3.13 -1.51
CA SER A 256 10.76 2.98 -1.19
C SER A 256 11.23 3.77 0.04
N ASN A 257 10.37 4.63 0.58
CA ASN A 257 10.69 5.54 1.66
C ASN A 257 10.52 4.88 3.04
N TRP A 258 11.46 5.14 3.95
CA TRP A 258 11.40 4.65 5.35
C TRP A 258 10.12 5.06 6.09
N SER A 259 9.60 6.25 5.80
CA SER A 259 8.36 6.76 6.39
C SER A 259 7.14 5.95 5.95
N PHE A 260 7.14 5.38 4.74
CA PHE A 260 6.13 4.44 4.28
C PHE A 260 6.26 3.10 5.03
N GLN A 261 7.48 2.55 5.10
CA GLN A 261 7.77 1.33 5.86
C GLN A 261 7.21 1.41 7.29
N MET A 262 7.38 2.55 7.95
CA MET A 262 7.00 2.77 9.35
C MET A 262 5.62 3.42 9.54
N TYR A 263 4.84 3.64 8.48
CA TYR A 263 3.55 4.32 8.58
C TYR A 263 2.61 3.65 9.60
N THR A 264 1.91 4.45 10.40
CA THR A 264 0.94 3.95 11.38
C THR A 264 -0.41 4.64 11.29
N SER A 265 -0.46 5.97 11.10
CA SER A 265 -1.74 6.69 11.05
C SER A 265 -1.63 8.10 10.47
N GLY A 266 -2.77 8.68 10.08
CA GLY A 266 -2.84 10.04 9.53
C GLY A 266 -2.61 10.08 8.02
N ILE A 267 -2.51 11.28 7.43
CA ILE A 267 -2.43 11.44 5.98
C ILE A 267 -0.96 11.46 5.55
N TYR A 268 -0.53 10.39 4.91
CA TYR A 268 0.82 10.20 4.43
C TYR A 268 1.13 11.15 3.26
N TYR A 269 2.17 11.96 3.46
CA TYR A 269 2.75 12.84 2.45
C TYR A 269 4.26 12.84 2.65
N GLU A 270 4.99 12.40 1.64
CA GLU A 270 6.44 12.26 1.68
C GLU A 270 7.03 13.07 0.52
N PRO A 271 7.65 14.24 0.78
CA PRO A 271 8.26 15.05 -0.27
C PRO A 271 9.30 14.31 -1.11
N ALA A 272 9.94 13.28 -0.55
CA ALA A 272 10.94 12.48 -1.25
C ALA A 272 10.33 11.38 -2.16
N CYS A 273 9.01 11.16 -2.10
CA CYS A 273 8.35 10.22 -3.00
C CYS A 273 8.47 10.65 -4.46
N SER A 274 8.83 9.70 -5.33
CA SER A 274 8.80 9.84 -6.77
C SER A 274 7.39 9.65 -7.32
N SER A 275 7.02 10.44 -8.33
CA SER A 275 5.81 10.19 -9.11
C SER A 275 6.01 9.16 -10.23
N TYR A 276 7.23 8.68 -10.46
CA TYR A 276 7.57 7.81 -11.61
C TYR A 276 8.39 6.57 -11.25
N SER A 277 9.10 6.58 -10.12
CA SER A 277 9.89 5.44 -9.64
C SER A 277 9.02 4.53 -8.78
N LEU A 278 7.99 3.96 -9.40
CA LEU A 278 7.01 3.12 -8.71
C LEU A 278 7.58 1.72 -8.52
N ASP A 279 7.36 1.14 -7.35
CA ASP A 279 7.92 -0.14 -6.95
C ASP A 279 6.92 -1.04 -6.21
N HIS A 280 5.74 -0.52 -5.81
CA HIS A 280 4.76 -1.28 -5.04
C HIS A 280 3.34 -1.17 -5.60
N GLY A 281 2.66 -2.31 -5.71
CA GLY A 281 1.28 -2.42 -6.18
C GLY A 281 0.30 -2.49 -5.01
N VAL A 282 -0.67 -1.58 -4.98
CA VAL A 282 -1.67 -1.46 -3.90
C VAL A 282 -3.05 -1.22 -4.50
N LEU A 283 -4.09 -1.13 -3.67
CA LEU A 283 -5.48 -0.97 -4.12
C LEU A 283 -6.11 0.30 -3.55
N ALA A 284 -6.49 1.24 -4.41
CA ALA A 284 -7.27 2.41 -4.03
C ALA A 284 -8.73 2.00 -3.83
N VAL A 285 -9.19 1.99 -2.57
CA VAL A 285 -10.54 1.54 -2.17
C VAL A 285 -11.47 2.70 -1.82
N GLY A 286 -11.03 3.94 -2.00
CA GLY A 286 -11.83 5.11 -1.67
C GLY A 286 -11.00 6.37 -1.57
N TYR A 287 -11.65 7.43 -1.15
CA TYR A 287 -11.04 8.73 -0.88
C TYR A 287 -11.92 9.53 0.08
N GLY A 288 -11.35 10.56 0.67
CA GLY A 288 -12.07 11.49 1.52
C GLY A 288 -11.35 12.81 1.69
N SER A 289 -11.81 13.57 2.68
CA SER A 289 -11.16 14.78 3.16
C SER A 289 -11.34 14.92 4.67
N GLU A 290 -10.32 15.47 5.32
CA GLU A 290 -10.32 15.89 6.72
C GLU A 290 -10.24 17.43 6.81
N TRP A 291 -10.82 18.02 7.83
CA TRP A 291 -10.79 19.47 8.04
C TRP A 291 -9.34 19.95 8.32
N PRO A 292 -8.89 21.14 7.85
CA PRO A 292 -9.66 22.14 7.10
C PRO A 292 -9.68 21.99 5.58
N ASN A 293 -8.97 21.03 4.96
CA ASN A 293 -9.01 20.66 3.53
C ASN A 293 -7.89 19.65 3.20
N LYS A 294 -7.69 18.63 4.04
CA LYS A 294 -6.69 17.58 3.83
C LYS A 294 -7.33 16.42 3.11
N GLU A 295 -7.19 16.41 1.79
CA GLU A 295 -7.72 15.35 0.93
C GLU A 295 -6.80 14.13 0.91
N PHE A 296 -7.39 12.94 0.89
CA PHE A 296 -6.65 11.68 0.87
C PHE A 296 -7.33 10.59 0.04
N TRP A 297 -6.53 9.64 -0.42
CA TRP A 297 -6.91 8.32 -0.91
C TRP A 297 -6.96 7.34 0.26
N ILE A 298 -7.88 6.38 0.24
CA ILE A 298 -7.88 5.24 1.14
C ILE A 298 -7.29 4.08 0.36
N VAL A 299 -6.15 3.57 0.80
CA VAL A 299 -5.38 2.56 0.07
C VAL A 299 -5.23 1.32 0.94
N LYS A 300 -5.59 0.16 0.37
CA LYS A 300 -5.40 -1.16 0.94
C LYS A 300 -4.00 -1.67 0.58
N ASN A 301 -3.22 -2.05 1.59
CA ASN A 301 -1.91 -2.67 1.42
C ASN A 301 -2.00 -4.20 1.58
N SER A 302 -0.90 -4.90 1.31
CA SER A 302 -0.75 -6.36 1.36
C SER A 302 0.31 -6.80 2.37
N TRP A 303 0.57 -6.01 3.42
CA TRP A 303 1.62 -6.25 4.42
C TRP A 303 1.05 -6.68 5.78
N GLY A 304 -0.14 -7.28 5.79
CA GLY A 304 -0.82 -7.69 7.01
C GLY A 304 -1.44 -6.53 7.80
N THR A 305 -2.24 -6.87 8.80
CA THR A 305 -3.02 -5.89 9.59
C THR A 305 -2.18 -5.13 10.60
N SER A 306 -0.99 -5.61 10.94
CA SER A 306 -0.06 -4.96 11.88
C SER A 306 0.72 -3.79 11.25
N TRP A 307 0.60 -3.58 9.95
CA TRP A 307 1.14 -2.41 9.27
C TRP A 307 0.06 -1.34 9.07
N GLY A 308 0.41 -0.05 9.25
CA GLY A 308 -0.49 1.07 8.99
C GLY A 308 -1.75 1.11 9.86
N GLU A 309 -2.83 1.68 9.31
CA GLU A 309 -4.16 1.74 9.92
C GLU A 309 -4.90 0.43 9.65
N GLU A 310 -4.57 -0.64 10.39
CA GLU A 310 -5.13 -1.98 10.21
C GLU A 310 -4.93 -2.52 8.77
N GLY A 311 -3.73 -2.35 8.22
CA GLY A 311 -3.35 -2.72 6.84
C GLY A 311 -3.71 -1.69 5.76
N TYR A 312 -4.28 -0.55 6.15
CA TYR A 312 -4.58 0.55 5.24
C TYR A 312 -3.64 1.74 5.45
N ILE A 313 -3.59 2.62 4.44
CA ILE A 313 -2.94 3.91 4.52
C ILE A 313 -3.82 4.99 3.88
N LYS A 314 -3.85 6.16 4.51
CA LYS A 314 -4.38 7.37 3.89
C LYS A 314 -3.25 8.09 3.17
N MET A 315 -3.24 8.08 1.84
CA MET A 315 -2.23 8.79 1.04
C MET A 315 -2.75 10.15 0.61
N ALA A 316 -1.91 11.18 0.64
CA ALA A 316 -2.30 12.53 0.25
C ALA A 316 -2.84 12.57 -1.19
N ARG A 317 -3.99 13.23 -1.36
CA ARG A 317 -4.69 13.41 -2.65
C ARG A 317 -4.66 14.87 -3.08
N ASN A 318 -4.63 15.11 -4.39
CA ASN A 318 -4.50 16.41 -5.02
C ASN A 318 -3.23 17.14 -4.55
N LYS A 319 -2.13 16.38 -4.45
CA LYS A 319 -0.82 16.86 -3.98
C LYS A 319 0.27 16.56 -5.01
N LYS A 320 -0.01 16.93 -6.27
CA LYS A 320 0.90 16.73 -7.40
C LYS A 320 1.24 15.25 -7.62
N ASN A 321 0.23 14.38 -7.55
CA ASN A 321 0.42 12.94 -7.76
C ASN A 321 1.52 12.37 -6.85
N ASN A 322 1.44 12.70 -5.55
CA ASN A 322 2.43 12.32 -4.54
C ASN A 322 2.59 10.79 -4.50
N CYS A 323 3.85 10.30 -4.54
CA CYS A 323 4.20 8.88 -4.68
C CYS A 323 3.65 8.20 -5.94
N GLY A 324 3.18 8.96 -6.93
CA GLY A 324 2.77 8.43 -8.23
C GLY A 324 1.48 7.62 -8.24
N ILE A 325 0.62 7.79 -7.23
CA ILE A 325 -0.62 7.02 -7.05
C ILE A 325 -1.57 7.03 -8.26
N ALA A 326 -1.51 8.05 -9.11
CA ALA A 326 -2.30 8.15 -10.34
C ALA A 326 -1.46 7.95 -11.63
N THR A 327 -0.17 7.62 -11.51
CA THR A 327 0.72 7.41 -12.68
C THR A 327 0.38 6.12 -13.39
N GLU A 328 0.25 5.02 -12.66
CA GLU A 328 -0.06 3.70 -13.21
C GLU A 328 -1.19 3.06 -12.42
N ALA A 329 -2.41 3.38 -12.85
CA ALA A 329 -3.65 2.88 -12.26
C ALA A 329 -4.48 2.16 -13.32
N SER A 330 -5.07 1.02 -12.96
CA SER A 330 -5.91 0.22 -13.85
C SER A 330 -6.97 -0.57 -13.08
N TYR A 331 -8.01 -1.00 -13.79
CA TYR A 331 -9.05 -1.87 -13.21
C TYR A 331 -9.52 -2.91 -14.23
N PRO A 332 -9.91 -4.12 -13.77
CA PRO A 332 -10.43 -5.18 -14.63
C PRO A 332 -11.87 -4.90 -15.05
N LEU A 333 -12.33 -5.62 -16.08
CA LEU A 333 -13.69 -5.54 -16.61
C LEU A 333 -14.40 -6.87 -16.42
N VAL A 334 -15.57 -6.84 -15.76
CA VAL A 334 -16.41 -8.03 -15.52
C VAL A 334 -17.71 -7.99 -16.28
#